data_AF-A0A1F7R6V0-F1
#
_entry.id   AF-A0A1F7R6V0-F1
#
_cell.length_a   1.000
_cell.length_b   1.000
_cell.length_c   1.000
_cell.angle_alpha   90.00
_cell.angle_beta   90.00
_cell.angle_gamma   90.00
#
_symmetry.space_group_name_H-M   'P 1'
#
loop_
_entity.id
_entity.type
_entity.pdbx_description
1 polymer ?
#
loop_
_entity_poly.entity_id
_entity_poly.type
_entity_poly.pdbx_seq_one_letter_code
_entity_poly.pdbx_strand_id
1 'polypeptide(L)'
;MSSVEKESSADSRDNRHWVDITSGDTLVGRAAIDLHIESGGHPLDIMPLAEVLDDKSIDLPKARHYREESREEVLAEAQFISSLMKKGNSAKSLRLHIARRAIALDLLASEHHIRKLGMFGSLRELQRAVGLYGVDVRNRFSHYSIEDIIDHLQKVTEEEGQKPTNNILLRRIQVEKKDEIPRRTINRKIRVNKALEHLGFLDVAFWEDHQYLNWGADYAMVNGMRLPDRPRMDILSARHHGPSAKAVRDKFGGMSSYKEAVRDTLVFRLTELESAIDEDTVHPGLFISASSVADVLVRYETYNLLESLLPHIKRGLKVELVRTGQRASDLVRAIQTFDPQLSWESIEAKARELECFYYVFPRVDYLRNLKSDSPRRPDKVLVKMGNTLMKKVVYLDYEEEYAQHAFPPGFLGEIQELEKRLSNPPPLAEMLRQLGYNGWLKLGDENGDLSLEADPADSETHG
;
A
#
# COMPACT_ATOMS: atom_id res chain seq x y z
N MET A 1 -3.03 -77.31 -29.44
CA MET A 1 -2.08 -77.69 -28.37
C MET A 1 -0.77 -76.98 -28.71
N SER A 2 -0.52 -75.78 -28.15
CA SER A 2 0.29 -75.53 -26.94
C SER A 2 1.68 -76.14 -27.11
N SER A 3 2.82 -75.44 -27.11
CA SER A 3 3.31 -74.24 -26.41
C SER A 3 4.58 -73.81 -27.22
N VAL A 4 5.08 -72.59 -27.30
CA VAL A 4 5.69 -71.78 -26.24
C VAL A 4 5.87 -70.36 -26.83
N GLU A 5 5.11 -69.41 -26.30
CA GLU A 5 5.53 -68.02 -26.17
C GLU A 5 6.44 -67.94 -24.94
N LYS A 6 7.67 -67.42 -25.10
CA LYS A 6 8.44 -66.71 -24.06
C LYS A 6 9.84 -66.42 -24.59
N GLU A 7 10.01 -65.27 -25.21
CA GLU A 7 11.30 -64.57 -25.27
C GLU A 7 11.09 -63.15 -25.82
N SER A 8 10.71 -62.20 -24.95
CA SER A 8 11.08 -60.77 -25.11
C SER A 8 10.66 -59.89 -23.91
N SER A 9 10.67 -60.39 -22.67
CA SER A 9 10.35 -59.57 -21.48
C SER A 9 11.53 -59.36 -20.52
N ALA A 10 12.77 -59.54 -20.97
CA ALA A 10 13.95 -59.45 -20.11
C ALA A 10 14.54 -58.03 -19.97
N ASP A 11 14.26 -57.08 -20.86
CA ASP A 11 15.21 -55.97 -21.08
C ASP A 11 14.70 -54.55 -20.74
N SER A 12 13.90 -54.40 -19.68
CA SER A 12 13.50 -53.06 -19.17
C SER A 12 13.78 -52.85 -17.68
N ARG A 13 14.39 -53.84 -17.01
CA ARG A 13 14.77 -53.78 -15.59
C ARG A 13 16.26 -53.53 -15.37
N ASP A 14 17.08 -53.57 -16.42
CA ASP A 14 18.54 -53.51 -16.34
C ASP A 14 19.15 -52.10 -16.26
N ASN A 15 18.37 -51.03 -16.44
CA ASN A 15 18.86 -49.64 -16.37
C ASN A 15 18.40 -48.87 -15.11
N ARG A 16 18.16 -49.55 -13.99
CA ARG A 16 17.82 -48.87 -12.73
C ARG A 16 19.06 -48.29 -12.06
N HIS A 17 18.94 -47.10 -11.48
CA HIS A 17 20.02 -46.41 -10.79
C HIS A 17 19.88 -46.57 -9.28
N TRP A 18 20.98 -46.97 -8.66
CA TRP A 18 21.11 -47.25 -7.24
C TRP A 18 22.29 -46.47 -6.69
N VAL A 19 22.33 -46.31 -5.37
CA VAL A 19 23.41 -45.62 -4.67
C VAL A 19 23.77 -46.44 -3.45
N ASP A 20 25.06 -46.64 -3.20
CA ASP A 20 25.57 -47.02 -1.90
C ASP A 20 25.56 -45.76 -1.01
N ILE A 21 24.71 -45.75 0.03
CA ILE A 21 24.53 -44.57 0.89
C ILE A 21 25.73 -44.30 1.81
N THR A 22 26.60 -45.29 2.01
CA THR A 22 27.81 -45.19 2.84
C THR A 22 28.97 -44.59 2.04
N SER A 23 29.21 -45.08 0.82
CA SER A 23 30.30 -44.59 -0.05
C SER A 23 29.90 -43.39 -0.92
N GLY A 24 28.61 -43.29 -1.27
CA GLY A 24 28.08 -42.31 -2.22
C GLY A 24 28.19 -42.75 -3.69
N ASP A 25 28.64 -43.98 -3.96
CA ASP A 25 28.85 -44.46 -5.33
C ASP A 25 27.52 -44.76 -6.02
N THR A 26 27.38 -44.30 -7.27
CA THR A 26 26.21 -44.57 -8.10
C THR A 26 26.40 -45.86 -8.89
N LEU A 27 25.49 -46.82 -8.69
CA LEU A 27 25.50 -48.14 -9.32
C LEU A 27 24.38 -48.21 -10.38
N VAL A 28 24.74 -48.61 -11.60
CA VAL A 28 23.80 -48.69 -12.73
C VAL A 28 23.64 -50.13 -13.18
N GLY A 29 22.42 -50.65 -13.05
CA GLY A 29 22.08 -52.01 -13.45
C GLY A 29 22.55 -53.10 -12.49
N ARG A 30 22.13 -54.33 -12.76
CA ARG A 30 22.36 -55.47 -11.85
C ARG A 30 23.83 -55.87 -11.75
N ALA A 31 24.54 -55.87 -12.88
CA ALA A 31 25.96 -56.23 -12.90
C ALA A 31 26.83 -55.31 -12.01
N ALA A 32 26.51 -54.02 -11.94
CA ALA A 32 27.22 -53.09 -11.05
C ALA A 32 26.93 -53.35 -9.57
N ILE A 33 25.70 -53.73 -9.24
CA ILE A 33 25.31 -54.10 -7.86
C ILE A 33 26.02 -55.37 -7.43
N ASP A 34 25.98 -56.40 -8.28
CA ASP A 34 26.59 -57.71 -7.98
C ASP A 34 28.10 -57.55 -7.78
N LEU A 35 28.77 -56.81 -8.66
CA LEU A 35 30.19 -56.50 -8.54
C LEU A 35 30.53 -55.72 -7.27
N HIS A 36 29.69 -54.77 -6.87
CA HIS A 36 29.88 -53.97 -5.65
C HIS A 36 29.77 -54.82 -4.40
N ILE A 37 28.79 -55.74 -4.35
CA ILE A 37 28.61 -56.69 -3.25
C ILE A 37 29.80 -57.67 -3.19
N GLU A 38 30.24 -58.19 -4.33
CA GLU A 38 31.41 -59.08 -4.42
C GLU A 38 32.70 -58.38 -3.98
N SER A 39 32.80 -57.07 -4.18
CA SER A 39 33.93 -56.23 -3.76
C SER A 39 33.91 -55.85 -2.28
N GLY A 40 32.92 -56.34 -1.51
CA GLY A 40 32.80 -56.13 -0.06
C GLY A 40 31.76 -55.08 0.37
N GLY A 41 30.96 -54.54 -0.56
CA GLY A 41 29.83 -53.65 -0.25
C GLY A 41 28.68 -54.39 0.44
N HIS A 42 28.02 -53.72 1.39
CA HIS A 42 26.92 -54.34 2.14
C HIS A 42 25.57 -54.18 1.41
N PRO A 43 24.80 -55.25 1.12
CA PRO A 43 23.56 -55.14 0.35
C PRO A 43 22.49 -54.21 0.93
N LEU A 44 22.45 -54.01 2.25
CA LEU A 44 21.50 -53.11 2.90
C LEU A 44 21.81 -51.62 2.68
N ASP A 45 23.02 -51.29 2.26
CA ASP A 45 23.45 -49.91 2.03
C ASP A 45 23.11 -49.44 0.61
N ILE A 46 22.62 -50.35 -0.24
CA ILE A 46 22.28 -50.09 -1.64
C ILE A 46 20.80 -49.71 -1.74
N MET A 47 20.51 -48.46 -2.09
CA MET A 47 19.15 -47.94 -2.19
C MET A 47 18.86 -47.35 -3.58
N PRO A 48 17.59 -47.34 -4.05
CA PRO A 48 17.24 -46.71 -5.32
C PRO A 48 17.57 -45.21 -5.31
N LEU A 49 18.24 -44.70 -6.35
CA LEU A 49 18.69 -43.30 -6.43
C LEU A 49 17.53 -42.31 -6.20
N ALA A 50 16.35 -42.58 -6.77
CA ALA A 50 15.18 -41.72 -6.58
C ALA A 50 14.70 -41.63 -5.11
N GLU A 51 14.81 -42.72 -4.35
CA GLU A 51 14.45 -42.76 -2.93
C GLU A 51 15.48 -42.03 -2.09
N VAL A 52 16.77 -42.25 -2.38
CA VAL A 52 17.88 -41.54 -1.73
C VAL A 52 17.80 -40.03 -1.94
N LEU A 53 17.36 -39.56 -3.11
CA LEU A 53 17.19 -38.14 -3.39
C LEU A 53 15.96 -37.50 -2.71
N ASP A 54 14.88 -38.26 -2.48
CA ASP A 54 13.64 -37.77 -1.82
C ASP A 54 13.74 -37.80 -0.29
N ASP A 55 14.39 -38.83 0.28
CA ASP A 55 14.48 -39.03 1.72
C ASP A 55 15.56 -38.15 2.37
N LYS A 56 15.14 -37.24 3.26
CA LYS A 56 16.04 -36.32 3.98
C LYS A 56 16.74 -36.95 5.18
N SER A 57 16.31 -38.13 5.63
CA SER A 57 16.83 -38.79 6.81
C SER A 57 18.14 -39.55 6.55
N ILE A 58 18.41 -39.89 5.29
CA ILE A 58 19.64 -40.56 4.86
C ILE A 58 20.78 -39.54 4.84
N ASP A 59 21.81 -39.75 5.66
CA ASP A 59 23.03 -38.94 5.63
C ASP A 59 23.86 -39.33 4.40
N LEU A 60 24.37 -38.34 3.68
CA LEU A 60 25.14 -38.56 2.46
C LEU A 60 26.55 -38.00 2.64
N PRO A 61 27.58 -38.65 2.07
CA PRO A 61 28.92 -38.11 2.09
C PRO A 61 28.94 -36.73 1.43
N LYS A 62 29.79 -35.83 1.96
CA LYS A 62 29.98 -34.50 1.35
C LYS A 62 30.71 -34.66 0.02
N ALA A 63 30.15 -34.09 -1.05
CA ALA A 63 30.81 -34.01 -2.35
C ALA A 63 32.22 -33.40 -2.22
N ARG A 64 33.20 -34.04 -2.86
CA ARG A 64 34.62 -33.67 -2.75
C ARG A 64 35.16 -32.93 -3.95
N HIS A 65 34.38 -32.76 -5.03
CA HIS A 65 34.91 -32.29 -6.30
C HIS A 65 34.12 -31.13 -6.89
N TYR A 66 34.85 -30.15 -7.42
CA TYR A 66 34.33 -29.07 -8.26
C TYR A 66 34.66 -29.45 -9.69
N ARG A 67 33.63 -29.54 -10.55
CA ARG A 67 33.76 -29.79 -11.99
C ARG A 67 33.41 -28.50 -12.73
N GLU A 68 34.20 -28.16 -13.75
CA GLU A 68 33.85 -27.07 -14.68
C GLU A 68 32.95 -27.62 -15.78
N GLU A 69 31.64 -27.64 -15.54
CA GLU A 69 30.65 -28.12 -16.52
C GLU A 69 30.16 -26.99 -17.43
N SER A 70 29.89 -27.31 -18.68
CA SER A 70 29.19 -26.43 -19.62
C SER A 70 27.72 -26.27 -19.25
N ARG A 71 27.08 -25.22 -19.75
CA ARG A 71 25.64 -24.97 -19.51
C ARG A 71 24.75 -26.12 -19.99
N GLU A 72 25.15 -26.80 -21.06
CA GLU A 72 24.42 -27.91 -21.67
C GLU A 72 24.50 -29.18 -20.81
N GLU A 73 25.67 -29.47 -20.25
CA GLU A 73 25.89 -30.59 -19.33
C GLU A 73 25.05 -30.44 -18.05
N VAL A 74 25.10 -29.26 -17.42
CA VAL A 74 24.28 -28.98 -16.22
C VAL A 74 22.77 -29.10 -16.51
N LEU A 75 22.35 -28.73 -17.72
CA LEU A 75 20.96 -28.84 -18.13
C LEU A 75 20.55 -30.32 -18.34
N ALA A 76 21.42 -31.13 -18.94
CA ALA A 76 21.21 -32.57 -19.12
C ALA A 76 21.14 -33.31 -17.77
N GLU A 77 22.04 -32.99 -16.84
CA GLU A 77 22.02 -33.50 -15.46
C GLU A 77 20.71 -33.16 -14.75
N ALA A 78 20.29 -31.89 -14.82
CA ALA A 78 19.06 -31.44 -14.20
C ALA A 78 17.81 -32.11 -14.81
N GLN A 79 17.81 -32.36 -16.13
CA GLN A 79 16.75 -33.11 -16.81
C GLN A 79 16.73 -34.57 -16.38
N PHE A 80 17.90 -35.19 -16.28
CA PHE A 80 18.07 -36.56 -15.80
C PHE A 80 17.52 -36.71 -14.38
N ILE A 81 17.97 -35.89 -13.43
CA ILE A 81 17.46 -35.89 -12.04
C ILE A 81 15.95 -35.66 -12.02
N SER A 82 15.44 -34.72 -12.81
CA SER A 82 13.99 -34.47 -12.88
C SER A 82 13.22 -35.66 -13.47
N SER A 83 13.84 -36.47 -14.34
CA SER A 83 13.21 -37.65 -14.94
C SER A 83 12.98 -38.76 -13.90
N LEU A 84 13.89 -38.89 -12.93
CA LEU A 84 13.82 -39.90 -11.86
C LEU A 84 12.66 -39.66 -10.89
N MET A 85 12.23 -38.41 -10.73
CA MET A 85 11.22 -38.01 -9.76
C MET A 85 9.77 -38.08 -10.29
N LYS A 86 9.55 -38.54 -11.54
CA LYS A 86 8.21 -38.62 -12.15
C LYS A 86 7.44 -39.87 -11.73
N LYS A 87 6.69 -39.80 -10.62
CA LYS A 87 5.44 -40.57 -10.41
C LYS A 87 4.44 -39.78 -9.54
N GLY A 88 3.31 -39.40 -10.15
CA GLY A 88 2.14 -38.81 -9.47
C GLY A 88 2.09 -37.28 -9.49
N ASN A 89 0.87 -36.74 -9.72
CA ASN A 89 0.59 -35.34 -9.99
C ASN A 89 1.33 -34.31 -9.11
N SER A 90 1.93 -33.34 -9.79
CA SER A 90 2.11 -31.92 -9.40
C SER A 90 2.97 -31.52 -8.19
N ALA A 91 3.90 -32.33 -7.65
CA ALA A 91 4.73 -31.82 -6.54
C ALA A 91 6.19 -32.27 -6.45
N LYS A 92 6.62 -33.34 -7.13
CA LYS A 92 7.97 -33.91 -6.94
C LYS A 92 8.97 -33.49 -8.05
N SER A 93 9.14 -32.18 -8.24
CA SER A 93 10.14 -31.61 -9.17
C SER A 93 11.52 -31.48 -8.52
N LEU A 94 12.57 -31.04 -9.26
CA LEU A 94 13.94 -30.74 -8.80
C LEU A 94 13.94 -29.67 -7.68
N ARG A 95 13.41 -29.98 -6.50
CA ARG A 95 13.34 -29.08 -5.34
C ARG A 95 14.75 -28.83 -4.79
N LEU A 96 14.91 -27.76 -4.01
CA LEU A 96 16.23 -27.38 -3.45
C LEU A 96 16.92 -28.51 -2.68
N HIS A 97 16.18 -29.32 -1.91
CA HIS A 97 16.79 -30.43 -1.18
C HIS A 97 17.23 -31.58 -2.10
N ILE A 98 16.43 -31.93 -3.12
CA ILE A 98 16.79 -32.92 -4.14
C ILE A 98 18.05 -32.45 -4.89
N ALA A 99 18.08 -31.18 -5.32
CA ALA A 99 19.25 -30.62 -6.01
C ALA A 99 20.51 -30.68 -5.13
N ARG A 100 20.41 -30.34 -3.83
CA ARG A 100 21.55 -30.43 -2.90
C ARG A 100 22.04 -31.85 -2.67
N ARG A 101 21.13 -32.82 -2.61
CA ARG A 101 21.49 -34.24 -2.47
C ARG A 101 22.12 -34.79 -3.75
N ALA A 102 21.61 -34.40 -4.93
CA ALA A 102 22.24 -34.72 -6.21
C ALA A 102 23.65 -34.12 -6.33
N ILE A 103 23.86 -32.89 -5.85
CA ILE A 103 25.19 -32.27 -5.75
C ILE A 103 26.09 -33.08 -4.81
N ALA A 104 25.58 -33.53 -3.65
CA ALA A 104 26.35 -34.33 -2.70
C ALA A 104 26.84 -35.67 -3.30
N LEU A 105 26.06 -36.25 -4.21
CA LEU A 105 26.37 -37.47 -4.95
C LEU A 105 27.15 -37.21 -6.25
N ASP A 106 27.57 -35.97 -6.52
CA ASP A 106 28.29 -35.59 -7.74
C ASP A 106 27.50 -35.87 -9.04
N LEU A 107 26.16 -35.79 -8.95
CA LEU A 107 25.21 -35.99 -10.05
C LEU A 107 24.64 -34.67 -10.62
N LEU A 108 25.03 -33.54 -10.03
CA LEU A 108 24.63 -32.21 -10.47
C LEU A 108 25.73 -31.20 -10.12
N ALA A 109 25.98 -30.26 -11.02
CA ALA A 109 26.82 -29.10 -10.80
C ALA A 109 26.67 -28.43 -9.43
N SER A 110 27.79 -27.98 -8.87
CA SER A 110 27.82 -27.29 -7.57
C SER A 110 26.90 -26.06 -7.51
N GLU A 111 26.37 -25.75 -6.31
CA GLU A 111 25.49 -24.59 -6.09
C GLU A 111 26.16 -23.26 -6.49
N HIS A 112 27.49 -23.17 -6.36
CA HIS A 112 28.27 -22.02 -6.80
C HIS A 112 28.27 -21.87 -8.33
N HIS A 113 28.50 -22.97 -9.04
CA HIS A 113 28.57 -22.99 -10.51
C HIS A 113 27.22 -22.63 -11.15
N ILE A 114 26.13 -23.22 -10.66
CA ILE A 114 24.76 -22.93 -11.12
C ILE A 114 24.42 -21.43 -10.95
N ARG A 115 24.86 -20.80 -9.85
CA ARG A 115 24.56 -19.40 -9.52
C ARG A 115 25.40 -18.36 -10.27
N LYS A 116 26.42 -18.77 -11.02
CA LYS A 116 27.23 -17.85 -11.83
C LYS A 116 26.35 -17.12 -12.84
N LEU A 117 26.55 -15.81 -13.00
CA LEU A 117 25.68 -14.92 -13.79
C LEU A 117 25.61 -15.29 -15.29
N GLY A 118 26.58 -16.06 -15.80
CA GLY A 118 26.60 -16.58 -17.19
C GLY A 118 26.07 -18.01 -17.35
N MET A 119 25.79 -18.72 -16.26
CA MET A 119 25.24 -20.08 -16.26
C MET A 119 23.72 -20.03 -16.17
N PHE A 120 23.15 -20.02 -14.96
CA PHE A 120 21.70 -19.86 -14.76
C PHE A 120 21.37 -18.74 -13.78
N GLY A 121 22.33 -18.23 -13.00
CA GLY A 121 22.12 -17.19 -11.99
C GLY A 121 21.36 -17.67 -10.73
N SER A 122 20.47 -18.65 -10.85
CA SER A 122 19.81 -19.30 -9.71
C SER A 122 19.30 -20.70 -10.05
N LEU A 123 19.09 -21.53 -9.03
CA LEU A 123 18.44 -22.85 -9.18
C LEU A 123 17.03 -22.73 -9.78
N ARG A 124 16.34 -21.60 -9.57
CA ARG A 124 15.00 -21.36 -10.14
C ARG A 124 15.05 -21.21 -11.66
N GLU A 125 16.06 -20.54 -12.18
CA GLU A 125 16.23 -20.42 -13.64
C GLU A 125 16.65 -21.76 -14.26
N LEU A 126 17.45 -22.57 -13.56
CA LEU A 126 17.72 -23.95 -13.98
C LEU A 126 16.43 -24.79 -14.04
N GLN A 127 15.59 -24.73 -13.01
CA GLN A 127 14.27 -25.39 -12.99
C GLN A 127 13.39 -24.95 -14.18
N ARG A 128 13.36 -23.66 -14.50
CA ARG A 128 12.63 -23.14 -15.67
C ARG A 128 13.22 -23.68 -16.97
N ALA A 129 14.54 -23.72 -17.10
CA ALA A 129 15.22 -24.23 -18.30
C ALA A 129 14.92 -25.72 -18.56
N VAL A 130 14.65 -26.51 -17.52
CA VAL A 130 14.22 -27.92 -17.66
C VAL A 130 12.70 -28.11 -17.75
N GLY A 131 11.94 -27.04 -17.96
CA GLY A 131 10.48 -27.09 -18.14
C GLY A 131 9.67 -27.29 -16.86
N LEU A 132 10.29 -27.10 -15.69
CA LEU A 132 9.61 -27.18 -14.39
C LEU A 132 9.04 -25.81 -14.02
N TYR A 133 7.87 -25.51 -14.57
CA TYR A 133 7.09 -24.32 -14.23
C TYR A 133 6.25 -24.57 -12.96
N GLY A 134 6.05 -23.53 -12.14
CA GLY A 134 5.05 -23.58 -11.06
C GLY A 134 5.53 -24.13 -9.70
N VAL A 135 6.84 -24.23 -9.43
CA VAL A 135 7.33 -24.34 -8.03
C VAL A 135 7.28 -22.96 -7.39
N ASP A 136 6.08 -22.37 -7.32
CA ASP A 136 5.87 -21.24 -6.43
C ASP A 136 5.94 -21.81 -5.02
N VAL A 137 7.08 -21.54 -4.36
CA VAL A 137 7.17 -21.66 -2.92
C VAL A 137 6.07 -20.76 -2.39
N ARG A 138 4.94 -21.34 -1.97
CA ARG A 138 4.02 -20.68 -1.03
C ARG A 138 4.87 -20.32 0.17
N ASN A 139 5.41 -19.12 0.11
CA ASN A 139 6.21 -18.57 1.19
C ASN A 139 5.26 -18.46 2.38
N ARG A 140 5.74 -18.64 3.62
CA ARG A 140 4.89 -18.61 4.84
C ARG A 140 3.91 -17.43 4.86
N PHE A 141 4.30 -16.33 4.22
CA PHE A 141 3.57 -15.07 4.18
C PHE A 141 2.81 -14.78 2.88
N SER A 142 2.61 -15.77 1.99
CA SER A 142 1.94 -15.54 0.71
C SER A 142 0.47 -15.12 0.87
N HIS A 143 -0.16 -15.54 1.97
CA HIS A 143 -1.55 -15.24 2.32
C HIS A 143 -1.80 -13.82 2.80
N TYR A 144 -0.76 -13.07 3.21
CA TYR A 144 -0.92 -11.68 3.58
C TYR A 144 -1.25 -10.82 2.36
N SER A 145 -2.35 -10.09 2.47
CA SER A 145 -2.76 -9.00 1.59
C SER A 145 -1.95 -7.72 1.90
N ILE A 146 -2.12 -6.68 1.07
CA ILE A 146 -1.56 -5.35 1.37
C ILE A 146 -2.20 -4.78 2.63
N GLU A 147 -3.50 -5.02 2.84
CA GLU A 147 -4.25 -4.55 4.01
C GLU A 147 -3.71 -5.16 5.30
N ASP A 148 -3.45 -6.48 5.32
CA ASP A 148 -2.88 -7.15 6.51
C ASP A 148 -1.49 -6.58 6.87
N ILE A 149 -0.73 -6.14 5.86
CA ILE A 149 0.56 -5.48 6.05
C ILE A 149 0.38 -4.08 6.65
N ILE A 150 -0.59 -3.30 6.15
CA ILE A 150 -0.87 -1.96 6.68
C ILE A 150 -1.40 -2.07 8.11
N ASP A 151 -2.32 -3.00 8.40
CA ASP A 151 -2.80 -3.32 9.75
C ASP A 151 -1.66 -3.66 10.71
N HIS A 152 -0.74 -4.51 10.26
CA HIS A 152 0.43 -4.86 11.05
C HIS A 152 1.30 -3.63 11.35
N LEU A 153 1.60 -2.80 10.36
CA LEU A 153 2.41 -1.60 10.54
C LEU A 153 1.70 -0.54 11.40
N GLN A 154 0.36 -0.46 11.33
CA GLN A 154 -0.43 0.39 12.20
C GLN A 154 -0.28 -0.03 13.66
N LYS A 155 -0.46 -1.32 13.96
CA LYS A 155 -0.25 -1.86 15.31
C LYS A 155 1.16 -1.57 15.84
N VAL A 156 2.19 -1.74 15.01
CA VAL A 156 3.57 -1.40 15.39
C VAL A 156 3.70 0.10 15.70
N THR A 157 3.07 0.97 14.90
CA THR A 157 3.09 2.42 15.11
C THR A 157 2.44 2.80 16.44
N GLU A 158 1.29 2.21 16.76
CA GLU A 158 0.55 2.43 18.00
C GLU A 158 1.34 1.97 19.23
N GLU A 159 1.98 0.80 19.17
CA GLU A 159 2.79 0.27 20.26
C GLU A 159 4.09 1.06 20.50
N GLU A 160 4.73 1.57 19.44
CA GLU A 160 6.01 2.28 19.53
C GLU A 160 5.83 3.80 19.69
N GLY A 161 4.63 4.33 19.43
CA GLY A 161 4.33 5.76 19.44
C GLY A 161 5.05 6.57 18.36
N GLN A 162 5.62 5.92 17.34
CA GLN A 162 6.42 6.56 16.28
C GLN A 162 6.40 5.76 14.98
N LYS A 163 6.88 6.38 13.89
CA LYS A 163 7.03 5.73 12.58
C LYS A 163 7.83 4.42 12.68
N PRO A 164 7.32 3.29 12.15
CA PRO A 164 8.04 2.02 12.12
C PRO A 164 9.31 2.10 11.26
N THR A 165 10.45 2.32 11.88
CA THR A 165 11.76 2.31 11.20
C THR A 165 12.27 0.89 11.00
N ASN A 166 13.27 0.72 10.12
CA ASN A 166 13.91 -0.59 9.93
C ASN A 166 14.46 -1.17 11.22
N ASN A 167 15.04 -0.31 12.06
CA ASN A 167 15.64 -0.74 13.31
C ASN A 167 14.57 -1.25 14.28
N ILE A 168 13.41 -0.58 14.34
CA ILE A 168 12.26 -1.01 15.13
C ILE A 168 11.76 -2.38 14.64
N LEU A 169 11.48 -2.51 13.34
CA LEU A 169 10.99 -3.77 12.76
C LEU A 169 11.98 -4.93 12.95
N LEU A 170 13.29 -4.66 12.82
CA LEU A 170 14.32 -5.68 13.06
C LEU A 170 14.43 -6.07 14.54
N ARG A 171 14.41 -5.08 15.45
CA ARG A 171 14.47 -5.31 16.90
C ARG A 171 13.30 -6.17 17.36
N ARG A 172 12.08 -5.85 16.93
CA ARG A 172 10.86 -6.56 17.34
C ARG A 172 10.82 -8.01 16.86
N ILE A 173 11.42 -8.32 15.70
CA ILE A 173 11.52 -9.69 15.19
C ILE A 173 12.67 -10.46 15.84
N GLN A 174 13.87 -9.88 15.86
CA GLN A 174 15.08 -10.62 16.23
C GLN A 174 15.31 -10.67 17.75
N VAL A 175 14.98 -9.60 18.46
CA VAL A 175 15.24 -9.46 19.89
C VAL A 175 13.98 -9.79 20.68
N GLU A 176 12.86 -9.13 20.36
CA GLU A 176 11.63 -9.25 21.16
C GLU A 176 10.75 -10.44 20.76
N LYS A 177 10.99 -11.02 19.57
CA LYS A 177 10.18 -12.10 18.97
C LYS A 177 8.67 -11.80 18.97
N LYS A 178 8.29 -10.53 18.84
CA LYS A 178 6.89 -10.06 18.88
C LYS A 178 6.20 -10.05 17.53
N ASP A 179 6.96 -9.89 16.46
CA ASP A 179 6.41 -9.74 15.11
C ASP A 179 6.78 -10.92 14.21
N GLU A 180 5.85 -11.29 13.33
CA GLU A 180 6.03 -12.42 12.43
C GLU A 180 6.45 -12.03 11.00
N ILE A 181 6.29 -10.76 10.60
CA ILE A 181 6.46 -10.33 9.21
C ILE A 181 7.78 -9.57 9.02
N PRO A 182 8.81 -10.18 8.41
CA PRO A 182 10.05 -9.47 8.10
C PRO A 182 9.86 -8.35 7.09
N ARG A 183 10.64 -7.27 7.21
CA ARG A 183 10.69 -6.18 6.22
C ARG A 183 10.85 -6.69 4.78
N ARG A 184 11.67 -7.73 4.57
CA ARG A 184 11.87 -8.34 3.24
C ARG A 184 10.59 -8.95 2.68
N THR A 185 9.74 -9.49 3.53
CA THR A 185 8.42 -10.01 3.16
C THR A 185 7.48 -8.87 2.79
N ILE A 186 7.44 -7.80 3.60
CA ILE A 186 6.64 -6.60 3.30
C ILE A 186 7.01 -6.07 1.92
N ASN A 187 8.30 -5.81 1.67
CA ASN A 187 8.81 -5.29 0.40
C ASN A 187 8.57 -6.19 -0.82
N ARG A 188 8.24 -7.47 -0.65
CA ARG A 188 7.81 -8.35 -1.76
C ARG A 188 6.38 -8.10 -2.21
N LYS A 189 5.54 -7.51 -1.34
CA LYS A 189 4.14 -7.19 -1.60
C LYS A 189 3.96 -5.71 -1.89
N ILE A 190 4.52 -4.86 -1.03
CA ILE A 190 4.46 -3.39 -1.14
C ILE A 190 5.75 -2.80 -0.55
N ARG A 191 6.30 -1.76 -1.18
CA ARG A 191 7.44 -1.05 -0.59
C ARG A 191 7.01 -0.50 0.76
N VAL A 192 7.80 -0.74 1.81
CA VAL A 192 7.42 -0.34 3.19
C VAL A 192 7.08 1.15 3.27
N ASN A 193 7.84 2.03 2.60
CA ASN A 193 7.51 3.46 2.61
C ASN A 193 6.12 3.74 2.03
N LYS A 194 5.75 3.08 0.92
CA LYS A 194 4.40 3.19 0.36
C LYS A 194 3.34 2.72 1.34
N ALA A 195 3.58 1.60 2.04
CA ALA A 195 2.68 1.12 3.09
C ALA A 195 2.55 2.11 4.26
N LEU A 196 3.65 2.79 4.63
CA LEU A 196 3.67 3.81 5.67
C LEU A 196 2.95 5.10 5.25
N GLU A 197 2.85 5.41 3.95
CA GLU A 197 2.02 6.53 3.46
C GLU A 197 0.54 6.33 3.77
N HIS A 198 0.04 5.08 3.76
CA HIS A 198 -1.32 4.77 4.22
C HIS A 198 -1.52 5.02 5.73
N LEU A 199 -0.44 5.18 6.49
CA LEU A 199 -0.47 5.55 7.90
C LEU A 199 -0.20 7.05 8.12
N GLY A 200 -0.17 7.85 7.05
CA GLY A 200 0.08 9.29 7.12
C GLY A 200 1.56 9.69 7.23
N PHE A 201 2.49 8.75 7.07
CA PHE A 201 3.93 9.06 7.02
C PHE A 201 4.39 9.27 5.58
N LEU A 202 4.68 10.51 5.23
CA LEU A 202 4.97 10.92 3.86
C LEU A 202 6.36 10.46 3.40
N ASP A 203 6.50 10.02 2.15
CA ASP A 203 7.79 9.63 1.54
C ASP A 203 8.40 10.78 0.70
N VAL A 204 8.72 11.88 1.39
CA VAL A 204 9.17 13.13 0.78
C VAL A 204 10.45 12.99 -0.05
N ALA A 205 11.27 11.96 0.21
CA ALA A 205 12.55 11.78 -0.47
C ALA A 205 12.43 11.58 -1.99
N PHE A 206 11.26 11.13 -2.46
CA PHE A 206 10.99 10.87 -3.88
C PHE A 206 9.96 11.84 -4.47
N TRP A 207 9.69 12.95 -3.78
CA TRP A 207 8.67 13.88 -4.22
C TRP A 207 9.11 14.73 -5.41
N GLU A 208 8.21 14.85 -6.37
CA GLU A 208 8.26 15.80 -7.48
C GLU A 208 7.78 17.20 -7.04
N ASP A 209 8.00 18.21 -7.88
CA ASP A 209 7.81 19.62 -7.52
C ASP A 209 6.36 19.90 -7.13
N HIS A 210 5.42 19.39 -7.93
CA HIS A 210 3.99 19.50 -7.69
C HIS A 210 3.59 18.93 -6.32
N GLN A 211 4.19 17.81 -5.86
CA GLN A 211 3.85 17.19 -4.58
C GLN A 211 4.26 18.07 -3.38
N TYR A 212 5.38 18.80 -3.49
CA TYR A 212 5.75 19.80 -2.49
C TYR A 212 4.73 20.94 -2.47
N LEU A 213 4.31 21.43 -3.64
CA LEU A 213 3.36 22.53 -3.75
C LEU A 213 1.98 22.16 -3.21
N ASN A 214 1.48 20.97 -3.54
CA ASN A 214 0.21 20.45 -3.03
C ASN A 214 0.24 20.27 -1.52
N TRP A 215 1.32 19.70 -0.97
CA TRP A 215 1.49 19.65 0.48
C TRP A 215 1.46 21.04 1.12
N GLY A 216 2.09 22.04 0.49
CA GLY A 216 2.07 23.42 0.96
C GLY A 216 0.67 24.06 0.90
N ALA A 217 -0.09 23.75 -0.14
CA ALA A 217 -1.48 24.18 -0.29
C ALA A 217 -2.37 23.54 0.78
N ASP A 218 -2.23 22.24 1.00
CA ASP A 218 -2.97 21.48 2.02
C ASP A 218 -2.68 21.99 3.43
N TYR A 219 -1.40 22.23 3.72
CA TYR A 219 -0.99 22.90 4.95
C TYR A 219 -1.68 24.26 5.09
N ALA A 220 -1.69 25.09 4.04
CA ALA A 220 -2.28 26.42 4.12
C ALA A 220 -3.79 26.35 4.40
N MET A 221 -4.51 25.44 3.75
CA MET A 221 -5.96 25.28 3.92
C MET A 221 -6.35 24.93 5.36
N VAL A 222 -5.66 23.96 5.97
CA VAL A 222 -6.01 23.52 7.34
C VAL A 222 -5.53 24.49 8.43
N ASN A 223 -4.60 25.39 8.09
CA ASN A 223 -4.04 26.38 9.00
C ASN A 223 -4.63 27.80 8.76
N GLY A 224 -5.84 27.88 8.19
CA GLY A 224 -6.55 29.16 8.00
C GLY A 224 -5.86 30.06 6.99
N MET A 225 -5.44 29.51 5.84
CA MET A 225 -4.75 30.19 4.74
C MET A 225 -3.41 30.81 5.13
N ARG A 226 -2.71 30.20 6.09
CA ARG A 226 -1.34 30.57 6.48
C ARG A 226 -0.34 29.74 5.70
N LEU A 227 0.49 30.39 4.91
CA LEU A 227 1.55 29.70 4.17
C LEU A 227 2.63 29.13 5.11
N PRO A 228 3.23 27.98 4.76
CA PRO A 228 4.21 27.30 5.59
C PRO A 228 5.45 28.17 5.89
N ASP A 229 6.06 27.91 7.04
CA ASP A 229 7.29 28.57 7.48
C ASP A 229 8.35 27.57 7.94
N ARG A 230 9.60 28.02 8.05
CA ARG A 230 10.71 27.12 8.38
C ARG A 230 10.48 26.34 9.68
N PRO A 231 10.12 26.98 10.82
CA PRO A 231 9.92 26.24 12.06
C PRO A 231 8.82 25.17 11.97
N ARG A 232 7.67 25.49 11.36
CA ARG A 232 6.55 24.51 11.30
C ARG A 232 6.86 23.38 10.34
N MET A 233 7.53 23.68 9.22
CA MET A 233 8.01 22.66 8.29
C MET A 233 8.99 21.70 8.95
N ASP A 234 9.96 22.21 9.71
CA ASP A 234 10.94 21.36 10.37
C ASP A 234 10.30 20.52 11.50
N ILE A 235 9.30 21.06 12.21
CA ILE A 235 8.49 20.29 13.18
C ILE A 235 7.71 19.15 12.49
N LEU A 236 7.00 19.46 11.40
CA LEU A 236 6.23 18.45 10.66
C LEU A 236 7.14 17.42 9.99
N SER A 237 8.30 17.84 9.50
CA SER A 237 9.30 16.95 8.91
C SER A 237 9.91 15.99 9.93
N ALA A 238 10.20 16.47 11.14
CA ALA A 238 10.65 15.62 12.24
C ALA A 238 9.62 14.54 12.63
N ARG A 239 8.32 14.83 12.42
CA ARG A 239 7.21 13.87 12.59
C ARG A 239 6.88 13.07 11.33
N HIS A 240 7.62 13.26 10.24
CA HIS A 240 7.39 12.64 8.93
C HIS A 240 6.04 12.99 8.27
N HIS A 241 5.50 14.17 8.56
CA HIS A 241 4.26 14.70 7.97
C HIS A 241 4.51 15.81 6.94
N GLY A 242 5.76 16.02 6.50
CA GLY A 242 6.07 17.04 5.51
C GLY A 242 7.55 17.18 5.18
N PRO A 243 7.88 18.05 4.21
CA PRO A 243 9.25 18.37 3.85
C PRO A 243 9.93 19.27 4.88
N SER A 244 11.25 19.11 5.02
CA SER A 244 12.07 20.03 5.81
C SER A 244 12.27 21.36 5.07
N ALA A 245 12.54 22.42 5.82
CA ALA A 245 12.88 23.71 5.24
C ALA A 245 14.17 23.66 4.39
N LYS A 246 15.08 22.75 4.72
CA LYS A 246 16.28 22.49 3.90
C LYS A 246 15.88 21.90 2.55
N ALA A 247 15.07 20.84 2.52
CA ALA A 247 14.63 20.22 1.26
C ALA A 247 13.93 21.23 0.35
N VAL A 248 13.07 22.08 0.90
CA VAL A 248 12.41 23.16 0.11
C VAL A 248 13.41 24.17 -0.44
N ARG A 249 14.41 24.57 0.34
CA ARG A 249 15.43 25.52 -0.12
C ARG A 249 16.25 24.95 -1.27
N ASP A 250 16.65 23.69 -1.14
CA ASP A 250 17.47 22.99 -2.14
C ASP A 250 16.69 22.84 -3.45
N LYS A 251 15.36 22.71 -3.37
CA LYS A 251 14.47 22.48 -4.51
C LYS A 251 13.94 23.75 -5.18
N PHE A 252 13.49 24.73 -4.40
CA PHE A 252 12.83 25.95 -4.88
C PHE A 252 13.71 27.20 -4.77
N GLY A 253 14.99 27.06 -4.38
CA GLY A 253 15.93 28.17 -4.21
C GLY A 253 15.68 29.05 -2.97
N GLY A 254 14.55 28.88 -2.28
CA GLY A 254 14.26 29.64 -1.07
C GLY A 254 12.81 29.54 -0.59
N MET A 255 12.60 29.99 0.64
CA MET A 255 11.27 29.98 1.27
C MET A 255 10.31 31.00 0.66
N SER A 256 10.83 32.11 0.12
CA SER A 256 9.99 33.12 -0.54
C SER A 256 9.42 32.58 -1.85
N SER A 257 10.27 32.05 -2.73
CA SER A 257 9.87 31.44 -4.01
C SER A 257 8.91 30.27 -3.80
N TYR A 258 9.19 29.42 -2.81
CA TYR A 258 8.28 28.32 -2.47
C TYR A 258 6.89 28.80 -2.06
N LYS A 259 6.79 29.82 -1.20
CA LYS A 259 5.50 30.37 -0.77
C LYS A 259 4.72 31.00 -1.90
N GLU A 260 5.39 31.67 -2.82
CA GLU A 260 4.77 32.24 -4.01
C GLU A 260 4.17 31.13 -4.88
N ALA A 261 4.97 30.09 -5.20
CA ALA A 261 4.49 28.93 -5.94
C ALA A 261 3.34 28.18 -5.23
N VAL A 262 3.39 28.03 -3.90
CA VAL A 262 2.29 27.45 -3.11
C VAL A 262 1.04 28.32 -3.17
N ARG A 263 1.19 29.65 -3.11
CA ARG A 263 0.06 30.58 -3.25
C ARG A 263 -0.57 30.42 -4.62
N ASP A 264 0.22 30.40 -5.69
CA ASP A 264 -0.27 30.28 -7.06
C ASP A 264 -1.00 28.94 -7.27
N THR A 265 -0.45 27.85 -6.73
CA THR A 265 -1.08 26.52 -6.75
C THR A 265 -2.44 26.54 -6.03
N LEU A 266 -2.51 27.17 -4.86
CA LEU A 266 -3.77 27.25 -4.11
C LEU A 266 -4.80 28.16 -4.78
N VAL A 267 -4.38 29.28 -5.36
CA VAL A 267 -5.25 30.15 -6.16
C VAL A 267 -5.83 29.37 -7.33
N PHE A 268 -5.00 28.64 -8.07
CA PHE A 268 -5.44 27.81 -9.18
C PHE A 268 -6.51 26.80 -8.75
N ARG A 269 -6.25 26.00 -7.71
CA ARG A 269 -7.19 24.98 -7.19
C ARG A 269 -8.51 25.58 -6.74
N LEU A 270 -8.48 26.72 -6.03
CA LEU A 270 -9.69 27.40 -5.56
C LEU A 270 -10.51 27.97 -6.72
N THR A 271 -9.85 28.54 -7.73
CA THR A 271 -10.52 29.07 -8.93
C THR A 271 -11.11 27.97 -9.80
N GLU A 272 -10.40 26.84 -9.95
CA GLU A 272 -10.91 25.67 -10.68
C GLU A 272 -12.18 25.12 -10.03
N LEU A 273 -12.16 24.94 -8.71
CA LEU A 273 -13.34 24.52 -7.94
C LEU A 273 -14.48 25.54 -8.03
N GLU A 274 -14.19 26.84 -7.91
CA GLU A 274 -15.19 27.89 -8.04
C GLU A 274 -15.85 27.88 -9.43
N SER A 275 -15.06 27.67 -10.49
CA SER A 275 -15.55 27.55 -11.86
C SER A 275 -16.40 26.29 -12.05
N ALA A 276 -15.98 25.17 -11.46
CA ALA A 276 -16.73 23.92 -11.53
C ALA A 276 -18.13 24.05 -10.90
N ILE A 277 -18.23 24.80 -9.81
CA ILE A 277 -19.50 25.15 -9.14
C ILE A 277 -20.34 26.07 -10.04
N ASP A 278 -19.75 27.15 -10.57
CA ASP A 278 -20.48 28.14 -11.38
C ASP A 278 -21.01 27.55 -12.70
N GLU A 279 -20.31 26.56 -13.26
CA GLU A 279 -20.66 25.88 -14.51
C GLU A 279 -21.57 24.65 -14.31
N ASP A 280 -21.99 24.34 -13.08
CA ASP A 280 -22.81 23.16 -12.73
C ASP A 280 -22.22 21.83 -13.25
N THR A 281 -20.88 21.76 -13.27
CA THR A 281 -20.15 20.55 -13.66
C THR A 281 -20.10 19.53 -12.53
N VAL A 282 -20.23 20.00 -11.28
CA VAL A 282 -20.36 19.18 -10.06
C VAL A 282 -21.75 19.31 -9.48
N HIS A 283 -22.23 18.24 -8.87
CA HIS A 283 -23.55 18.23 -8.24
C HIS A 283 -23.54 19.08 -6.94
N PRO A 284 -24.48 20.03 -6.74
CA PRO A 284 -24.53 20.88 -5.55
C PRO A 284 -24.48 20.12 -4.22
N GLY A 285 -25.24 19.02 -4.13
CA GLY A 285 -25.25 18.13 -2.97
C GLY A 285 -23.92 17.49 -2.56
N LEU A 286 -22.86 17.63 -3.37
CA LEU A 286 -21.50 17.23 -3.00
C LEU A 286 -21.03 17.96 -1.73
N PHE A 287 -21.41 19.23 -1.60
CA PHE A 287 -20.86 20.12 -0.57
C PHE A 287 -21.79 20.32 0.64
N ILE A 288 -22.94 19.61 0.69
CA ILE A 288 -23.85 19.65 1.85
C ILE A 288 -23.07 19.35 3.12
N SER A 289 -23.27 20.17 4.15
CA SER A 289 -22.63 20.04 5.47
C SER A 289 -21.10 20.14 5.45
N ALA A 290 -20.49 20.68 4.40
CA ALA A 290 -19.05 20.89 4.36
C ALA A 290 -18.65 22.01 5.33
N SER A 291 -17.73 21.72 6.25
CA SER A 291 -17.42 22.59 7.40
C SER A 291 -16.26 23.57 7.16
N SER A 292 -15.48 23.38 6.09
CA SER A 292 -14.29 24.17 5.81
C SER A 292 -13.88 24.06 4.34
N VAL A 293 -13.02 24.99 3.88
CA VAL A 293 -12.46 24.95 2.51
C VAL A 293 -11.71 23.64 2.23
N ALA A 294 -11.02 23.09 3.24
CA ALA A 294 -10.30 21.83 3.09
C ALA A 294 -11.26 20.65 2.88
N ASP A 295 -12.40 20.62 3.59
CA ASP A 295 -13.45 19.61 3.43
C ASP A 295 -14.09 19.70 2.04
N VAL A 296 -14.42 20.91 1.57
CA VAL A 296 -14.95 21.14 0.23
C VAL A 296 -14.00 20.60 -0.85
N LEU A 297 -12.70 20.91 -0.75
CA LEU A 297 -11.70 20.42 -1.71
C LEU A 297 -11.52 18.91 -1.64
N VAL A 298 -11.43 18.31 -0.45
CA VAL A 298 -11.34 16.85 -0.32
C VAL A 298 -12.51 16.15 -1.02
N ARG A 299 -13.73 16.66 -0.85
CA ARG A 299 -14.91 16.11 -1.51
C ARG A 299 -14.86 16.28 -3.02
N TYR A 300 -14.44 17.45 -3.50
CA TYR A 300 -14.25 17.73 -4.92
C TYR A 300 -13.22 16.78 -5.57
N GLU A 301 -12.05 16.62 -4.95
CA GLU A 301 -10.97 15.77 -5.49
C GLU A 301 -11.36 14.28 -5.46
N THR A 302 -12.08 13.85 -4.41
CA THR A 302 -12.63 12.49 -4.33
C THR A 302 -13.71 12.27 -5.38
N TYR A 303 -14.54 13.28 -5.65
CA TYR A 303 -15.53 13.25 -6.72
C TYR A 303 -14.86 13.15 -8.10
N ASN A 304 -13.78 13.90 -8.35
CA ASN A 304 -13.02 13.83 -9.60
C ASN A 304 -12.37 12.45 -9.82
N LEU A 305 -11.89 11.80 -8.75
CA LEU A 305 -11.44 10.41 -8.81
C LEU A 305 -12.57 9.48 -9.27
N LEU A 306 -13.77 9.63 -8.71
CA LEU A 306 -14.93 8.83 -9.10
C LEU A 306 -15.43 9.15 -10.53
N GLU A 307 -15.39 10.41 -10.96
CA GLU A 307 -15.68 10.79 -12.34
C GLU A 307 -14.72 10.12 -13.33
N SER A 308 -13.44 10.05 -12.97
CA SER A 308 -12.43 9.43 -13.83
C SER A 308 -12.54 7.91 -13.88
N LEU A 309 -12.83 7.26 -12.75
CA LEU A 309 -12.93 5.80 -12.66
C LEU A 309 -14.27 5.25 -13.14
N LEU A 310 -15.37 5.97 -12.87
CA LEU A 310 -16.73 5.52 -13.09
C LEU A 310 -17.57 6.55 -13.87
N PRO A 311 -17.16 6.95 -15.09
CA PRO A 311 -17.79 8.05 -15.84
C PRO A 311 -19.26 7.78 -16.18
N HIS A 312 -19.65 6.51 -16.27
CA HIS A 312 -20.99 6.06 -16.65
C HIS A 312 -22.00 6.10 -15.49
N ILE A 313 -21.56 6.29 -14.25
CA ILE A 313 -22.44 6.36 -13.08
C ILE A 313 -23.08 7.75 -12.97
N LYS A 314 -24.35 7.79 -12.55
CA LYS A 314 -25.09 9.03 -12.29
C LYS A 314 -24.40 9.89 -11.22
N ARG A 315 -24.35 11.21 -11.43
CA ARG A 315 -23.71 12.20 -10.54
C ARG A 315 -24.15 12.05 -9.07
N GLY A 316 -25.44 11.93 -8.80
CA GLY A 316 -25.96 11.78 -7.42
C GLY A 316 -25.46 10.54 -6.67
N LEU A 317 -25.20 9.42 -7.38
CA LEU A 317 -24.62 8.23 -6.74
C LEU A 317 -23.14 8.44 -6.40
N LYS A 318 -22.40 9.20 -7.22
CA LYS A 318 -21.01 9.58 -6.89
C LYS A 318 -20.98 10.45 -5.63
N VAL A 319 -21.93 11.39 -5.49
CA VAL A 319 -22.08 12.21 -4.27
C VAL A 319 -22.31 11.33 -3.04
N GLU A 320 -23.23 10.37 -3.11
CA GLU A 320 -23.47 9.40 -2.03
C GLU A 320 -22.20 8.64 -1.64
N LEU A 321 -21.41 8.18 -2.62
CA LEU A 321 -20.14 7.49 -2.37
C LEU A 321 -19.10 8.37 -1.69
N VAL A 322 -18.98 9.64 -2.08
CA VAL A 322 -18.09 10.61 -1.41
C VAL A 322 -18.51 10.83 0.05
N ARG A 323 -19.82 10.93 0.31
CA ARG A 323 -20.36 11.18 1.66
C ARG A 323 -20.27 9.97 2.59
N THR A 324 -20.42 8.76 2.06
CA THR A 324 -20.47 7.52 2.85
C THR A 324 -19.10 6.83 2.99
N GLY A 325 -18.15 7.12 2.08
CA GLY A 325 -16.81 6.54 2.08
C GLY A 325 -15.89 7.07 3.18
N GLN A 326 -16.08 6.61 4.42
CA GLN A 326 -15.21 7.01 5.55
C GLN A 326 -13.85 6.31 5.58
N ARG A 327 -13.73 5.14 4.92
CA ARG A 327 -12.47 4.38 4.82
C ARG A 327 -12.16 4.06 3.36
N ALA A 328 -10.87 4.05 3.03
CA ALA A 328 -10.37 3.68 1.71
C ALA A 328 -10.91 2.32 1.23
N SER A 329 -10.99 1.33 2.12
CA SER A 329 -11.47 -0.02 1.80
C SER A 329 -12.97 -0.08 1.49
N ASP A 330 -13.77 0.74 2.15
CA ASP A 330 -15.21 0.85 1.87
C ASP A 330 -15.44 1.52 0.51
N LEU A 331 -14.69 2.60 0.22
CA LEU A 331 -14.75 3.27 -1.07
C LEU A 331 -14.30 2.34 -2.22
N VAL A 332 -13.17 1.64 -2.06
CA VAL A 332 -12.69 0.69 -3.08
C VAL A 332 -13.69 -0.43 -3.31
N ARG A 333 -14.28 -1.00 -2.26
CA ARG A 333 -15.33 -2.03 -2.39
C ARG A 333 -16.56 -1.50 -3.10
N ALA A 334 -16.95 -0.27 -2.81
CA ALA A 334 -18.08 0.37 -3.49
C ALA A 334 -17.78 0.58 -4.98
N ILE A 335 -16.61 1.09 -5.33
CA ILE A 335 -16.15 1.23 -6.72
C ILE A 335 -16.19 -0.14 -7.43
N GLN A 336 -15.66 -1.17 -6.80
CA GLN A 336 -15.62 -2.54 -7.34
C GLN A 336 -17.00 -3.19 -7.52
N THR A 337 -18.02 -2.70 -6.80
CA THR A 337 -19.39 -3.15 -7.01
C THR A 337 -19.94 -2.67 -8.35
N PHE A 338 -19.50 -1.49 -8.81
CA PHE A 338 -19.88 -0.93 -10.11
C PHE A 338 -18.97 -1.39 -11.24
N ASP A 339 -17.66 -1.50 -10.99
CA ASP A 339 -16.69 -2.06 -11.94
C ASP A 339 -15.76 -3.08 -11.26
N PRO A 340 -16.08 -4.39 -11.36
CA PRO A 340 -15.27 -5.45 -10.76
C PRO A 340 -13.87 -5.62 -11.38
N GLN A 341 -13.57 -4.99 -12.52
CA GLN A 341 -12.24 -5.08 -13.15
C GLN A 341 -11.22 -4.16 -12.50
N LEU A 342 -11.67 -3.11 -11.79
CA LEU A 342 -10.79 -2.20 -11.08
C LEU A 342 -10.17 -2.86 -9.86
N SER A 343 -8.86 -3.09 -9.90
CA SER A 343 -8.10 -3.57 -8.74
C SER A 343 -7.79 -2.42 -7.78
N TRP A 344 -7.49 -2.74 -6.52
CA TRP A 344 -6.99 -1.77 -5.54
C TRP A 344 -5.83 -0.94 -6.11
N GLU A 345 -4.86 -1.60 -6.73
CA GLU A 345 -3.68 -0.95 -7.28
C GLU A 345 -4.03 0.02 -8.42
N SER A 346 -5.02 -0.30 -9.26
CA SER A 346 -5.47 0.61 -10.32
C SER A 346 -6.15 1.87 -9.78
N ILE A 347 -6.98 1.72 -8.75
CA ILE A 347 -7.67 2.86 -8.10
C ILE A 347 -6.64 3.73 -7.36
N GLU A 348 -5.70 3.12 -6.63
CA GLU A 348 -4.63 3.85 -5.95
C GLU A 348 -3.72 4.58 -6.96
N ALA A 349 -3.36 3.92 -8.06
CA ALA A 349 -2.56 4.54 -9.12
C ALA A 349 -3.28 5.77 -9.70
N LYS A 350 -4.60 5.67 -9.92
CA LYS A 350 -5.40 6.80 -10.41
C LYS A 350 -5.50 7.93 -9.39
N ALA A 351 -5.66 7.61 -8.10
CA ALA A 351 -5.66 8.61 -7.04
C ALA A 351 -4.30 9.32 -6.89
N ARG A 352 -3.20 8.64 -7.19
CA ARG A 352 -1.86 9.28 -7.24
C ARG A 352 -1.68 10.15 -8.48
N GLU A 353 -2.18 9.70 -9.63
CA GLU A 353 -2.19 10.48 -10.88
C GLU A 353 -2.98 11.79 -10.73
N LEU A 354 -4.12 11.73 -10.05
CA LEU A 354 -4.97 12.89 -9.74
C LEU A 354 -4.55 13.61 -8.45
N GLU A 355 -3.41 13.25 -7.86
CA GLU A 355 -2.84 13.89 -6.66
C GLU A 355 -3.75 13.89 -5.41
N CYS A 356 -4.83 13.10 -5.41
CA CYS A 356 -5.80 13.00 -4.32
C CYS A 356 -5.60 11.80 -3.39
N PHE A 357 -4.53 11.02 -3.59
CA PHE A 357 -4.20 9.84 -2.78
C PHE A 357 -4.30 10.14 -1.27
N TYR A 358 -3.72 11.25 -0.80
CA TYR A 358 -3.67 11.57 0.63
C TYR A 358 -5.02 11.92 1.27
N TYR A 359 -6.05 12.18 0.46
CA TYR A 359 -7.41 12.43 0.94
C TYR A 359 -8.24 11.15 1.03
N VAL A 360 -7.93 10.17 0.17
CA VAL A 360 -8.76 8.99 -0.04
C VAL A 360 -8.21 7.75 0.66
N PHE A 361 -6.88 7.57 0.66
CA PHE A 361 -6.23 6.31 1.03
C PHE A 361 -5.59 6.25 2.43
N PRO A 362 -5.08 7.34 3.03
CA PRO A 362 -4.56 7.29 4.39
C PRO A 362 -5.63 6.91 5.42
N ARG A 363 -5.27 6.01 6.33
CA ARG A 363 -6.08 5.62 7.49
C ARG A 363 -6.07 6.63 8.62
N VAL A 364 -5.07 7.51 8.60
CA VAL A 364 -4.95 8.63 9.52
C VAL A 364 -5.39 9.87 8.79
N ASP A 365 -6.09 10.76 9.50
CA ASP A 365 -6.48 12.06 8.97
C ASP A 365 -5.23 12.89 8.63
N TYR A 366 -4.84 12.82 7.35
CA TYR A 366 -3.68 13.48 6.79
C TYR A 366 -3.73 14.99 7.06
N LEU A 367 -4.88 15.61 6.81
CA LEU A 367 -5.10 17.04 6.98
C LEU A 367 -4.99 17.46 8.45
N ARG A 368 -5.51 16.65 9.37
CA ARG A 368 -5.35 16.90 10.81
C ARG A 368 -3.89 16.88 11.25
N ASN A 369 -3.06 16.01 10.67
CA ASN A 369 -1.64 15.94 10.99
C ASN A 369 -0.84 17.16 10.49
N LEU A 370 -1.39 17.95 9.57
CA LEU A 370 -0.78 19.18 9.08
C LEU A 370 -1.12 20.42 9.93
N LYS A 371 -2.10 20.33 10.84
CA LYS A 371 -2.46 21.45 11.72
C LYS A 371 -1.29 21.84 12.63
N SER A 372 -1.05 23.14 12.73
CA SER A 372 -0.01 23.70 13.58
C SER A 372 -0.37 25.10 14.08
N ASP A 373 0.01 25.42 15.31
CA ASP A 373 -0.18 26.76 15.85
C ASP A 373 0.87 27.71 15.25
N SER A 374 0.48 28.35 14.15
CA SER A 374 1.28 29.36 13.48
C SER A 374 0.87 30.77 13.93
N PRO A 375 1.78 31.55 14.56
CA PRO A 375 1.50 32.92 14.97
C PRO A 375 1.49 33.89 13.78
N ARG A 376 1.75 33.41 12.55
CA ARG A 376 1.72 34.25 11.36
C ARG A 376 0.31 34.67 11.00
N ARG A 377 0.19 35.85 10.40
CA ARG A 377 -1.06 36.30 9.84
C ARG A 377 -1.41 35.48 8.59
N PRO A 378 -2.69 35.11 8.41
CA PRO A 378 -3.19 34.54 7.16
C PRO A 378 -2.88 35.42 5.96
N ASP A 379 -2.80 34.81 4.79
CA ASP A 379 -2.76 35.54 3.53
C ASP A 379 -4.15 36.12 3.22
N LYS A 380 -4.24 37.46 3.12
CA LYS A 380 -5.53 38.15 2.96
C LYS A 380 -6.25 37.77 1.67
N VAL A 381 -5.51 37.50 0.59
CA VAL A 381 -6.11 37.16 -0.71
C VAL A 381 -6.72 35.77 -0.63
N LEU A 382 -5.98 34.81 -0.11
CA LEU A 382 -6.44 33.43 0.06
C LEU A 382 -7.61 33.34 1.05
N VAL A 383 -7.60 34.11 2.14
CA VAL A 383 -8.76 34.20 3.06
C VAL A 383 -9.99 34.73 2.35
N LYS A 384 -9.86 35.78 1.53
CA LYS A 384 -10.98 36.33 0.78
C LYS A 384 -11.56 35.28 -0.18
N MET A 385 -10.71 34.59 -0.93
CA MET A 385 -11.15 33.52 -1.86
C MET A 385 -11.83 32.38 -1.12
N GLY A 386 -11.24 31.88 -0.03
CA GLY A 386 -11.83 30.84 0.79
C GLY A 386 -13.20 31.23 1.36
N ASN A 387 -13.35 32.47 1.82
CA ASN A 387 -14.64 32.98 2.30
C ASN A 387 -15.68 33.11 1.18
N THR A 388 -15.29 33.55 -0.02
CA THR A 388 -16.19 33.60 -1.17
C THR A 388 -16.69 32.19 -1.53
N LEU A 389 -15.77 31.22 -1.62
CA LEU A 389 -16.10 29.83 -1.90
C LEU A 389 -17.06 29.26 -0.84
N MET A 390 -16.76 29.44 0.45
CA MET A 390 -17.62 28.94 1.52
C MET A 390 -19.02 29.58 1.50
N LYS A 391 -19.14 30.87 1.12
CA LYS A 391 -20.46 31.50 0.96
C LYS A 391 -21.28 30.83 -0.16
N LYS A 392 -20.64 30.50 -1.29
CA LYS A 392 -21.31 29.77 -2.38
C LYS A 392 -21.77 28.40 -1.91
N VAL A 393 -20.89 27.65 -1.24
CA VAL A 393 -21.22 26.31 -0.71
C VAL A 393 -22.37 26.36 0.29
N VAL A 394 -22.38 27.31 1.23
CA VAL A 394 -23.47 27.48 2.20
C VAL A 394 -24.78 27.83 1.50
N TYR A 395 -24.74 28.64 0.43
CA TYR A 395 -25.93 28.95 -0.36
C TYR A 395 -26.48 27.70 -1.07
N LEU A 396 -25.62 26.85 -1.65
CA LEU A 396 -26.03 25.59 -2.28
C LEU A 396 -26.62 24.60 -1.26
N ASP A 397 -26.04 24.53 -0.06
CA ASP A 397 -26.54 23.70 1.03
C ASP A 397 -27.97 24.14 1.42
N TYR A 398 -28.16 25.46 1.54
CA TYR A 398 -29.47 26.06 1.78
C TYR A 398 -30.45 25.79 0.63
N GLU A 399 -30.07 25.97 -0.65
CA GLU A 399 -30.97 25.69 -1.77
C GLU A 399 -31.42 24.22 -1.82
N GLU A 400 -30.54 23.26 -1.54
CA GLU A 400 -30.92 21.85 -1.49
C GLU A 400 -31.82 21.52 -0.30
N GLU A 401 -31.54 22.07 0.90
CA GLU A 401 -32.41 21.91 2.07
C GLU A 401 -33.81 22.51 1.82
N TYR A 402 -33.88 23.64 1.10
CA TYR A 402 -35.14 24.29 0.70
C TYR A 402 -35.88 23.56 -0.43
N ALA A 403 -35.16 22.94 -1.38
CA ALA A 403 -35.77 22.12 -2.43
C ALA A 403 -36.49 20.88 -1.87
N GLN A 404 -36.07 20.40 -0.70
CA GLN A 404 -36.70 19.30 0.03
C GLN A 404 -37.96 19.72 0.80
N HIS A 405 -38.19 21.03 0.98
CA HIS A 405 -39.31 21.60 1.75
C HIS A 405 -40.16 22.54 0.88
N ALA A 406 -41.17 21.99 0.20
CA ALA A 406 -42.14 22.79 -0.57
C ALA A 406 -43.00 23.66 0.36
N PHE A 407 -42.76 24.98 0.39
CA PHE A 407 -43.61 25.95 1.08
C PHE A 407 -44.64 26.62 0.14
N PRO A 408 -45.78 27.10 0.67
CA PRO A 408 -46.89 27.62 -0.14
C PRO A 408 -46.56 28.95 -0.84
N PRO A 409 -47.33 29.34 -1.86
CA PRO A 409 -47.09 30.57 -2.63
C PRO A 409 -47.23 31.82 -1.74
N GLY A 410 -46.16 32.61 -1.63
CA GLY A 410 -46.09 33.85 -0.83
C GLY A 410 -44.70 34.12 -0.24
N PHE A 411 -43.87 33.09 -0.10
CA PHE A 411 -42.55 33.14 0.57
C PHE A 411 -41.46 33.90 -0.20
N LEU A 412 -41.61 34.08 -1.52
CA LEU A 412 -40.67 34.86 -2.36
C LEU A 412 -40.60 36.33 -1.95
N GLY A 413 -41.67 36.89 -1.38
CA GLY A 413 -41.65 38.26 -0.83
C GLY A 413 -40.77 38.39 0.41
N GLU A 414 -40.63 37.32 1.20
CA GLU A 414 -39.77 37.30 2.39
C GLU A 414 -38.29 37.09 2.03
N ILE A 415 -38.01 36.38 0.94
CA ILE A 415 -36.65 36.21 0.40
C ILE A 415 -36.09 37.55 -0.12
N GLN A 416 -36.89 38.37 -0.80
CA GLN A 416 -36.46 39.72 -1.23
C GLN A 416 -36.20 40.66 -0.05
N GLU A 417 -36.94 40.50 1.05
CA GLU A 417 -36.71 41.23 2.30
C GLU A 417 -35.41 40.75 3.01
N LEU A 418 -35.09 39.45 2.90
CA LEU A 418 -33.85 38.82 3.37
C LEU A 418 -32.62 39.23 2.56
N GLU A 419 -32.71 39.32 1.22
CA GLU A 419 -31.64 39.85 0.36
C GLU A 419 -31.29 41.32 0.69
N LYS A 420 -32.31 42.11 1.04
CA LYS A 420 -32.15 43.48 1.55
C LYS A 420 -31.40 43.53 2.89
N ARG A 421 -31.58 42.52 3.74
CA ARG A 421 -30.87 42.39 5.03
C ARG A 421 -29.46 41.81 4.86
N LEU A 422 -29.23 40.90 3.92
CA LEU A 422 -27.93 40.29 3.60
C LEU A 422 -26.95 41.26 2.91
N SER A 423 -27.45 42.36 2.35
CA SER A 423 -26.62 43.46 1.84
C SER A 423 -25.87 44.22 2.95
N ASN A 424 -26.26 44.04 4.22
CA ASN A 424 -25.55 44.47 5.42
C ASN A 424 -25.60 43.35 6.48
N PRO A 425 -24.75 42.31 6.37
CA PRO A 425 -24.90 41.12 7.19
C PRO A 425 -24.57 41.41 8.67
N PRO A 426 -25.34 40.86 9.63
CA PRO A 426 -24.97 40.89 11.04
C PRO A 426 -23.69 40.06 11.29
N PRO A 427 -22.99 40.27 12.42
CA PRO A 427 -21.76 39.56 12.72
C PRO A 427 -21.94 38.05 12.69
N LEU A 428 -20.94 37.31 12.19
CA LEU A 428 -20.93 35.85 12.01
C LEU A 428 -21.47 35.05 13.22
N ALA A 429 -21.26 35.55 14.44
CA ALA A 429 -21.74 34.95 15.68
C ALA A 429 -23.29 34.88 15.78
N GLU A 430 -23.99 35.83 15.17
CA GLU A 430 -25.45 35.90 15.17
C GLU A 430 -26.06 34.97 14.12
N MET A 431 -25.38 34.81 12.98
CA MET A 431 -25.74 33.82 11.96
C MET A 431 -25.61 32.38 12.50
N LEU A 432 -24.53 32.10 13.24
CA LEU A 432 -24.31 30.77 13.84
C LEU A 432 -25.36 30.44 14.91
N ARG A 433 -25.87 31.43 15.66
CA ARG A 433 -26.98 31.23 16.62
C ARG A 433 -28.31 30.89 15.95
N GLN A 434 -28.62 31.53 14.82
CA GLN A 434 -29.87 31.28 14.09
C GLN A 434 -29.91 29.89 13.43
N LEU A 435 -28.74 29.30 13.18
CA LEU A 435 -28.58 27.94 12.62
C LEU A 435 -28.53 26.83 13.68
N GLY A 436 -28.90 27.11 14.94
CA GLY A 436 -29.05 26.07 15.97
C GLY A 436 -27.75 25.48 16.51
N TYR A 437 -26.60 26.13 16.32
CA TYR A 437 -25.35 25.76 16.99
C TYR A 437 -25.43 26.08 18.49
N ASN A 438 -25.59 25.07 19.34
CA ASN A 438 -25.72 25.19 20.81
C ASN A 438 -24.37 25.17 21.58
N GLY A 439 -23.26 25.55 20.94
CA GLY A 439 -21.99 25.77 21.63
C GLY A 439 -21.93 27.19 22.21
N TRP A 440 -21.79 27.31 23.53
CA TRP A 440 -21.72 28.61 24.21
C TRP A 440 -20.37 29.31 23.93
N LEU A 441 -20.33 30.12 22.88
CA LEU A 441 -19.31 31.16 22.69
C LEU A 441 -19.70 32.39 23.53
N LYS A 442 -19.05 32.58 24.68
CA LYS A 442 -19.03 33.90 25.33
C LYS A 442 -17.92 34.73 24.71
N LEU A 443 -18.30 35.82 24.04
CA LEU A 443 -17.39 36.91 23.69
C LEU A 443 -16.94 37.56 25.02
N GLY A 444 -15.68 37.37 25.39
CA GLY A 444 -15.04 38.12 26.45
C GLY A 444 -14.65 39.51 25.94
N ASP A 445 -14.94 40.53 26.73
CA ASP A 445 -14.82 41.93 26.34
C ASP A 445 -13.38 42.33 25.94
N GLU A 446 -13.34 43.13 24.87
CA GLU A 446 -12.31 44.07 24.39
C GLU A 446 -10.88 43.59 24.05
N ASN A 447 -10.42 42.37 24.34
CA ASN A 447 -9.05 41.95 23.98
C ASN A 447 -8.89 40.69 23.12
N GLY A 448 -9.96 40.07 22.62
CA GLY A 448 -9.88 39.15 21.48
C GLY A 448 -9.05 37.87 21.64
N ASP A 449 -8.85 37.38 22.87
CA ASP A 449 -8.30 36.04 23.11
C ASP A 449 -9.42 34.99 23.18
N LEU A 450 -9.19 33.86 22.49
CA LEU A 450 -10.05 32.67 22.50
C LEU A 450 -9.52 31.68 23.53
N SER A 451 -10.24 31.49 24.64
CA SER A 451 -9.99 30.38 25.57
C SER A 451 -11.16 29.40 25.57
N LEU A 452 -10.81 28.11 25.58
CA LEU A 452 -11.74 27.00 25.83
C LEU A 452 -11.55 26.59 27.29
N GLU A 453 -12.55 26.80 28.14
CA GLU A 453 -12.60 26.16 29.47
C GLU A 453 -13.49 24.92 29.41
N ALA A 454 -13.05 23.86 30.08
CA ALA A 454 -13.83 22.65 30.32
C ALA A 454 -14.77 22.87 31.50
N ASP A 455 -15.95 22.27 31.42
CA ASP A 455 -17.04 22.40 32.39
C ASP A 455 -16.63 21.92 33.80
N PRO A 456 -16.79 22.73 34.86
CA PRO A 456 -16.70 22.26 36.24
C PRO A 456 -18.11 22.01 36.78
N ALA A 457 -18.79 20.96 36.32
CA ALA A 457 -20.05 20.52 36.90
C ALA A 457 -20.44 19.07 36.53
N ASP A 458 -19.58 18.11 36.86
CA ASP A 458 -20.03 16.74 37.20
C ASP A 458 -19.42 16.36 38.55
N SER A 459 -19.76 17.16 39.56
CA SER A 459 -19.67 16.76 40.97
C SER A 459 -21.05 16.94 41.58
N GLU A 460 -21.60 15.82 42.06
CA GLU A 460 -22.85 15.66 42.81
C GLU A 460 -24.12 15.42 41.99
N THR A 461 -24.45 14.13 41.75
CA THR A 461 -25.52 13.47 42.53
C THR A 461 -25.66 11.96 42.21
N HIS A 462 -25.59 11.16 43.28
CA HIS A 462 -26.07 9.77 43.45
C HIS A 462 -25.22 8.58 42.96
N GLY A 463 -24.60 7.89 43.93
CA GLY A 463 -24.32 6.45 43.87
C GLY A 463 -22.90 6.05 44.22
#